data_AF-A0A957UPZ8-F1
#
_entry.id   AF-A0A957UPZ8-F1
#
_cell.length_a   1.000
_cell.length_b   1.000
_cell.length_c   1.000
_cell.angle_alpha   90.00
_cell.angle_beta   90.00
_cell.angle_gamma   90.00
#
_symmetry.space_group_name_H-M   'P 1'
#
loop_
_entity.id
_entity.type
_entity.pdbx_description
1 polymer ?
#
loop_
_entity_poly.entity_id
_entity_poly.type
_entity_poly.pdbx_seq_one_letter_code
_entity_poly.pdbx_strand_id
1 'polypeptide(L)' 'MNFVIFQPDELRAESVGCYGHPLAPTPNIDRLAAQGTRF' A
#
# COMPACT_ATOMS: atom_id res chain seq x y z
N MET A 1 -3.65 -16.93 -15.89
CA MET A 1 -2.95 -15.95 -15.04
C MET A 1 -3.59 -14.61 -15.32
N ASN A 2 -4.18 -13.97 -14.31
CA ASN A 2 -4.84 -12.67 -14.49
C ASN A 2 -4.08 -11.64 -13.64
N PHE A 3 -4.02 -10.41 -14.13
CA PHE A 3 -3.30 -9.31 -13.47
C PHE A 3 -4.25 -8.15 -13.21
N VAL A 4 -4.09 -7.51 -12.06
CA VAL A 4 -4.79 -6.28 -11.69
C VAL A 4 -3.76 -5.30 -11.17
N ILE A 5 -3.75 -4.09 -11.74
CA ILE A 5 -2.83 -3.01 -11.38
C ILE A 5 -3.66 -1.89 -10.77
N PHE A 6 -3.37 -1.50 -9.53
CA PHE A 6 -3.94 -0.35 -8.87
C PHE A 6 -2.90 0.77 -8.84
N GLN A 7 -3.15 1.86 -9.56
CA GLN A 7 -2.28 3.03 -9.60
C GLN A 7 -3.10 4.28 -9.25
N PRO A 8 -3.24 4.59 -7.95
CA PRO A 8 -3.86 5.84 -7.52
C PRO A 8 -2.98 7.03 -7.93
N ASP A 9 -3.63 8.13 -8.32
CA ASP A 9 -2.93 9.36 -8.69
C ASP A 9 -2.33 10.04 -7.45
N GLU A 10 -1.12 10.58 -7.60
CA GLU A 10 -0.37 11.30 -6.57
C GLU A 10 -0.18 10.59 -5.20
N LEU A 11 -0.37 9.27 -5.11
CA LEU A 11 -0.17 8.55 -3.84
C LEU A 11 1.31 8.55 -3.43
N ARG A 12 1.60 9.20 -2.30
CA ARG A 12 2.95 9.22 -1.70
C ARG A 12 3.15 8.00 -0.81
N ALA A 13 4.36 7.46 -0.80
CA ALA A 13 4.71 6.34 0.08
C ALA A 13 4.49 6.69 1.56
N GLU A 14 4.86 7.91 1.98
CA GLU A 14 4.65 8.40 3.34
C GLU A 14 3.18 8.45 3.76
N SER A 15 2.24 8.46 2.80
CA SER A 15 0.78 8.46 3.02
C SER A 15 0.19 7.07 3.27
N VAL A 16 1.00 6.01 3.20
CA VAL A 16 0.56 4.61 3.31
C VAL A 16 1.07 4.01 4.62
N GLY A 17 0.17 3.40 5.39
CA GLY A 17 0.44 2.84 6.71
C GLY A 17 1.59 1.84 6.74
N CYS A 18 1.72 0.99 5.72
CA CYS A 18 2.81 0.02 5.64
C CYS A 18 4.20 0.67 5.53
N TYR A 19 4.31 1.92 5.08
CA TYR A 19 5.57 2.69 5.10
C TYR A 19 5.80 3.45 6.42
N GLY A 20 4.91 3.29 7.40
CA GLY A 20 5.10 3.81 8.76
C GLY A 20 4.35 5.12 9.07
N HIS A 21 3.33 5.51 8.29
CA HIS A 21 2.55 6.70 8.64
C HIS A 21 1.91 6.57 10.04
N PRO A 22 2.09 7.54 10.95
CA PRO A 22 1.64 7.40 12.35
C PRO A 22 0.12 7.50 12.58
N LEU A 23 -0.66 7.93 11.57
CA LEU A 23 -2.06 8.36 11.72
C LEU A 23 -2.97 7.94 10.55
N ALA A 24 -2.42 7.53 9.41
CA ALA A 24 -3.18 7.12 8.24
C ALA A 24 -3.16 5.59 8.10
N PRO A 25 -4.11 4.86 8.72
CA PRO A 25 -4.21 3.42 8.53
C PRO A 25 -4.67 3.09 7.11
N THR A 26 -3.98 2.19 6.42
CA THR A 26 -4.36 1.71 5.08
C THR A 26 -4.52 0.20 5.07
N PRO A 27 -5.46 -0.37 5.83
CA PRO A 27 -5.47 -1.81 6.18
C PRO A 27 -5.47 -2.75 4.97
N ASN A 28 -6.08 -2.34 3.85
CA ASN A 28 -6.08 -3.15 2.62
C ASN A 28 -4.72 -3.15 1.90
N ILE A 29 -4.06 -1.99 1.82
CA ILE A 29 -2.72 -1.87 1.23
C ILE A 29 -1.69 -2.55 2.16
N ASP A 30 -1.86 -2.38 3.47
CA ASP A 30 -0.98 -2.96 4.48
C ASP A 30 -1.03 -4.48 4.46
N ARG A 31 -2.24 -5.06 4.36
CA ARG A 31 -2.43 -6.51 4.21
C ARG A 31 -1.83 -7.02 2.89
N LEU A 32 -1.98 -6.30 1.79
CA LEU A 32 -1.39 -6.68 0.51
C LEU A 32 0.13 -6.70 0.58
N ALA A 33 0.74 -5.68 1.20
CA ALA A 33 2.17 -5.61 1.43
C ALA A 33 2.68 -6.75 2.33
N ALA A 34 1.93 -7.09 3.39
CA ALA A 34 2.28 -8.18 4.30
C ALA A 34 2.18 -9.58 3.67
N GLN A 35 1.38 -9.74 2.61
CA GLN A 35 1.20 -11.00 1.89
C GLN A 35 2.11 -11.11 0.65
N GLY A 36 2.91 -10.09 0.37
CA GLY A 36 3.71 -9.99 -0.84
C GLY A 36 5.09 -9.39 -0.58
N THR A 37 5.52 -8.51 -1.47
CA THR A 37 6.80 -7.80 -1.36
C THR A 37 6.52 -6.30 -1.38
N ARG A 38 7.17 -5.56 -0.47
CA ARG A 38 7.18 -4.10 -0.41
C ARG A 38 8.61 -3.62 -0.66
N PHE A 39 8.74 -2.60 -1.50
CA PHE A 39 10.03 -1.98 -1.87
C PHE A 39 10.27 -0.70 -1.06
#